data_AF-A0A970JI44-F1
#
_entry.id   AF-A0A970JI44-F1
#
_cell.length_a   1.000
_cell.length_b   1.000
_cell.length_c   1.000
_cell.angle_alpha   90.00
_cell.angle_beta   90.00
_cell.angle_gamma   90.00
#
_symmetry.space_group_name_H-M   'P 1'
#
loop_
_entity.id
_entity.type
_entity.pdbx_description
1 polymer ?
#
loop_
_entity_poly.entity_id
_entity_poly.type
_entity_poly.pdbx_seq_one_letter_code
_entity_poly.pdbx_strand_id
1 'polypeptide(L)'
;LSQLGFDVVNKARMGFTLRDGLERIKEIPASDMDGAVVILGFGGNDCDFDWSCVSEHGKEGVYSPKTPDDEYEMTYSSLIESIRERGADVAVTNLVPIDANRFFSHISKDKDSGRILNWLGDISMLYRWHEYYNAMTERVANETGSLLLDIRTPYLRSHEFSSLLSRDGIHPTEKGYSIIDAVICSSFEAVFCHQGQRGNIAV
;
A
#
# COMPACT_ATOMS: atom_id res chain seq x y z
N LEU A 1 16.34 -8.60 -0.95
CA LEU A 1 16.08 -9.64 0.10
C LEU A 1 16.74 -10.99 -0.15
N SER A 2 16.58 -11.67 -1.30
CA SER A 2 17.23 -12.98 -1.52
C SER A 2 18.76 -12.94 -1.46
N GLN A 3 19.37 -11.83 -1.88
CA GLN A 3 20.81 -11.60 -1.72
C GLN A 3 21.26 -11.50 -0.25
N LEU A 4 20.33 -11.18 0.66
CA LEU A 4 20.54 -11.17 2.11
C LEU A 4 20.28 -12.54 2.76
N GLY A 5 19.94 -13.56 1.96
CA GLY A 5 19.72 -14.93 2.44
C GLY A 5 18.29 -15.24 2.87
N PHE A 6 17.30 -14.42 2.49
CA PHE A 6 15.88 -14.71 2.73
C PHE A 6 15.23 -15.42 1.54
N ASP A 7 14.43 -16.44 1.83
CA ASP A 7 13.50 -17.02 0.87
C ASP A 7 12.28 -16.11 0.73
N VAL A 8 12.04 -15.58 -0.48
CA VAL A 8 10.97 -14.60 -0.74
C VAL A 8 9.84 -15.26 -1.50
N VAL A 9 8.63 -15.20 -0.94
CA VAL A 9 7.41 -15.71 -1.58
C VAL A 9 6.44 -14.57 -1.87
N ASN A 10 6.21 -14.27 -3.15
CA ASN A 10 5.24 -13.23 -3.54
C ASN A 10 3.79 -13.77 -3.53
N LYS A 11 2.97 -13.21 -2.66
CA LYS A 11 1.53 -13.46 -2.51
C LYS A 11 0.68 -12.27 -2.97
N ALA A 12 1.28 -11.17 -3.43
CA ALA A 12 0.58 -9.98 -3.92
C ALA A 12 -0.32 -10.27 -5.13
N ARG A 13 -1.41 -9.52 -5.23
CA ARG A 13 -2.39 -9.59 -6.32
C ARG A 13 -2.87 -8.18 -6.67
N MET A 14 -2.99 -7.93 -7.97
CA MET A 14 -3.45 -6.64 -8.47
C MET A 14 -4.88 -6.35 -7.99
N GLY A 15 -5.11 -5.13 -7.51
CA GLY A 15 -6.44 -4.66 -7.11
C GLY A 15 -6.91 -5.10 -5.72
N PHE A 16 -6.12 -5.89 -4.98
CA PHE A 16 -6.51 -6.34 -3.65
C PHE A 16 -6.59 -5.18 -2.65
N THR A 17 -7.59 -5.27 -1.78
CA THR A 17 -7.82 -4.46 -0.58
C THR A 17 -7.46 -5.24 0.68
N LEU A 18 -7.50 -4.59 1.85
CA LEU A 18 -7.33 -5.26 3.14
C LEU A 18 -8.31 -6.42 3.36
N ARG A 19 -9.56 -6.28 2.90
CA ARG A 19 -10.57 -7.34 3.02
C ARG A 19 -10.18 -8.58 2.22
N ASP A 20 -9.63 -8.39 1.02
CA ASP A 20 -9.07 -9.48 0.22
C ASP A 20 -7.85 -10.11 0.90
N GLY A 21 -7.01 -9.27 1.54
CA GLY A 21 -5.88 -9.72 2.35
C GLY A 21 -6.29 -10.62 3.51
N LEU A 22 -7.37 -10.29 4.22
CA LEU A 22 -7.94 -11.08 5.31
C LEU A 22 -8.48 -12.44 4.86
N GLU A 23 -9.04 -12.55 3.66
CA GLU A 23 -9.43 -13.85 3.13
C GLU A 23 -8.21 -14.62 2.64
N ARG A 24 -7.30 -13.94 1.95
CA ARG A 24 -6.11 -14.55 1.38
C ARG A 24 -5.18 -15.14 2.44
N ILE A 25 -5.04 -14.48 3.58
CA ILE A 25 -4.15 -14.96 4.64
C ILE A 25 -4.58 -16.36 5.08
N LYS A 26 -5.88 -16.63 5.24
CA LYS A 26 -6.44 -17.93 5.68
C LYS A 26 -6.04 -19.09 4.78
N GLU A 27 -5.78 -18.83 3.49
CA GLU A 27 -5.39 -19.84 2.51
C GLU A 27 -3.90 -20.16 2.48
N ILE A 28 -3.07 -19.31 3.10
CA ILE A 28 -1.62 -19.55 3.13
C ILE A 28 -1.34 -20.73 4.07
N PRO A 29 -0.47 -21.69 3.74
CA PRO A 29 -0.12 -22.78 4.67
C PRO A 29 0.55 -22.26 5.95
N ALA A 30 0.32 -22.91 7.09
CA ALA A 30 0.99 -22.55 8.35
C ALA A 30 2.53 -22.66 8.25
N SER A 31 3.03 -23.62 7.45
CA SER A 31 4.46 -23.78 7.18
C SER A 31 5.11 -22.60 6.44
N ASP A 32 4.31 -21.82 5.70
CA ASP A 32 4.79 -20.61 5.00
C ASP A 32 4.81 -19.38 5.94
N MET A 33 4.20 -19.48 7.13
CA MET A 33 3.99 -18.37 8.07
C MET A 33 4.86 -18.50 9.32
N ASP A 34 5.03 -19.71 9.86
CA ASP A 34 5.79 -19.91 11.10
C ASP A 34 7.24 -19.43 10.96
N GLY A 35 7.64 -18.45 11.79
CA GLY A 35 8.96 -17.82 11.74
C GLY A 35 9.21 -16.94 10.50
N ALA A 36 8.17 -16.62 9.74
CA ALA A 36 8.28 -15.73 8.59
C ALA A 36 8.11 -14.26 8.97
N VAL A 37 8.65 -13.36 8.15
CA VAL A 37 8.26 -11.94 8.17
C VAL A 37 7.30 -11.69 7.02
N VAL A 38 6.11 -11.18 7.32
CA VAL A 38 5.13 -10.76 6.31
C VAL A 38 5.25 -9.27 6.05
N ILE A 39 5.47 -8.87 4.79
CA ILE A 39 5.51 -7.46 4.38
C ILE A 39 4.15 -7.06 3.80
N LEU A 40 3.43 -6.16 4.48
CA LEU A 40 2.12 -5.66 4.06
C LEU A 40 2.23 -4.28 3.40
N GLY A 41 1.66 -4.14 2.20
CA GLY A 41 1.57 -2.89 1.45
C GLY A 41 0.16 -2.61 0.94
N PHE A 42 -0.80 -2.46 1.86
CA PHE A 42 -2.21 -2.15 1.55
C PHE A 42 -2.52 -0.67 1.77
N GLY A 43 -3.59 -0.17 1.15
CA GLY A 43 -4.07 1.21 1.30
C GLY A 43 -4.35 1.93 -0.02
N GLY A 44 -3.52 1.72 -1.04
CA GLY A 44 -3.70 2.38 -2.34
C GLY A 44 -5.02 2.01 -3.01
N ASN A 45 -5.33 0.71 -3.09
CA ASN A 45 -6.63 0.25 -3.62
C ASN A 45 -7.77 0.51 -2.63
N ASP A 46 -7.52 0.39 -1.32
CA ASP A 46 -8.50 0.61 -0.28
C ASP A 46 -9.12 2.01 -0.35
N CYS A 47 -8.30 3.03 -0.62
CA CYS A 47 -8.75 4.43 -0.72
C CYS A 47 -9.38 4.79 -2.07
N ASP A 48 -9.41 3.87 -3.03
CA ASP A 48 -9.89 4.09 -4.39
C ASP A 48 -11.42 4.11 -4.46
N PHE A 49 -11.98 4.77 -5.46
CA PHE A 49 -13.43 4.90 -5.67
C PHE A 49 -13.87 4.21 -6.97
N ASP A 50 -15.18 3.94 -7.08
CA ASP A 50 -15.78 3.64 -8.37
C ASP A 50 -15.87 4.93 -9.21
N TRP A 51 -14.83 5.19 -9.98
CA TRP A 51 -14.77 6.37 -10.85
C TRP A 51 -15.84 6.40 -11.94
N SER A 52 -16.40 5.25 -12.33
CA SER A 52 -17.51 5.20 -13.28
C SER A 52 -18.77 5.76 -12.63
N CYS A 53 -19.06 5.33 -11.40
CA CYS A 53 -20.16 5.85 -10.61
C CYS A 53 -20.00 7.36 -10.34
N VAL A 54 -18.80 7.81 -9.95
CA VAL A 54 -18.50 9.25 -9.75
C VAL A 54 -18.69 10.05 -11.04
N SER A 55 -18.28 9.51 -12.19
CA SER A 55 -18.50 10.13 -13.49
C SER A 55 -19.99 10.23 -13.84
N GLU A 56 -20.79 9.23 -13.51
CA GLU A 56 -22.21 9.18 -13.84
C GLU A 56 -23.07 10.09 -12.96
N HIS A 57 -22.71 10.28 -11.69
CA HIS A 57 -23.55 10.98 -10.71
C HIS A 57 -22.94 12.27 -10.14
N GLY A 58 -21.65 12.54 -10.33
CA GLY A 58 -20.99 13.79 -9.88
C GLY A 58 -21.21 14.09 -8.40
N LYS A 59 -21.59 15.33 -8.05
CA LYS A 59 -21.83 15.74 -6.64
C LYS A 59 -23.10 15.19 -6.01
N GLU A 60 -24.02 14.65 -6.79
CA GLU A 60 -25.33 14.18 -6.31
C GLU A 60 -25.27 12.74 -5.78
N GLY A 61 -24.22 11.99 -6.14
CA GLY A 61 -24.00 10.63 -5.67
C GLY A 61 -23.46 10.56 -4.24
N VAL A 62 -23.62 9.38 -3.64
CA VAL A 62 -22.97 9.00 -2.38
C VAL A 62 -21.95 7.93 -2.73
N TYR A 63 -20.69 8.20 -2.42
CA TYR A 63 -19.59 7.30 -2.74
C TYR A 63 -18.85 6.91 -1.48
N SER A 64 -18.33 5.70 -1.49
CA SER A 64 -17.45 5.18 -0.46
C SER A 64 -16.17 4.68 -1.13
N PRO A 65 -15.01 4.85 -0.49
CA PRO A 65 -13.79 4.16 -0.92
C PRO A 65 -14.00 2.63 -0.80
N LYS A 66 -13.17 1.84 -1.48
CA LYS A 66 -13.28 0.37 -1.45
C LYS A 66 -13.20 -0.21 -0.03
N THR A 67 -12.40 0.41 0.84
CA THR A 67 -12.42 0.20 2.29
C THR A 67 -12.66 1.54 2.98
N PRO A 68 -13.83 1.75 3.61
CA PRO A 68 -14.16 2.95 4.39
C PRO A 68 -13.10 3.30 5.44
N ASP A 69 -12.88 4.58 5.69
CA ASP A 69 -11.85 5.06 6.62
C ASP A 69 -12.17 4.71 8.08
N ASP A 70 -13.45 4.69 8.45
CA ASP A 70 -13.95 4.24 9.75
C ASP A 70 -13.77 2.73 10.00
N GLU A 71 -13.55 1.95 8.94
CA GLU A 71 -13.24 0.51 9.02
C GLU A 71 -11.76 0.19 8.74
N TYR A 72 -11.02 1.12 8.13
CA TYR A 72 -9.70 0.85 7.55
C TYR A 72 -8.68 0.41 8.60
N GLU A 73 -8.49 1.21 9.66
CA GLU A 73 -7.47 0.93 10.70
C GLU A 73 -7.79 -0.36 11.47
N MET A 74 -9.07 -0.60 11.76
CA MET A 74 -9.52 -1.83 12.43
C MET A 74 -9.29 -3.05 11.55
N THR A 75 -9.67 -2.99 10.28
CA THR A 75 -9.47 -4.09 9.31
C THR A 75 -7.98 -4.40 9.15
N TYR A 76 -7.14 -3.37 9.05
CA TYR A 76 -5.70 -3.53 8.95
C TYR A 76 -5.14 -4.19 10.23
N SER A 77 -5.54 -3.70 11.40
CA SER A 77 -5.09 -4.27 12.68
C SER A 77 -5.48 -5.75 12.81
N SER A 78 -6.71 -6.12 12.44
CA SER A 78 -7.15 -7.52 12.43
C SER A 78 -6.35 -8.40 11.46
N LEU A 79 -5.92 -7.86 10.32
CA LEU A 79 -5.04 -8.60 9.40
C LEU A 79 -3.67 -8.86 10.04
N ILE A 80 -3.09 -7.85 10.69
CA ILE A 80 -1.82 -7.96 11.41
C ILE A 80 -1.91 -9.00 12.53
N GLU A 81 -2.98 -8.96 13.33
CA GLU A 81 -3.25 -9.94 14.38
C GLU A 81 -3.38 -11.36 13.81
N SER A 82 -4.16 -11.53 12.75
CA SER A 82 -4.35 -12.83 12.08
C SER A 82 -3.03 -13.42 11.54
N ILE A 83 -2.07 -12.59 11.16
CA ILE A 83 -0.73 -13.04 10.73
C ILE A 83 0.10 -13.48 11.94
N ARG A 84 0.09 -12.69 13.02
CA ARG A 84 0.86 -12.96 14.23
C ARG A 84 0.40 -14.19 14.99
N GLU A 85 -0.90 -14.43 15.05
CA GLU A 85 -1.49 -15.65 15.62
C GLU A 85 -0.98 -16.93 14.95
N ARG A 86 -0.39 -16.81 13.76
CA ARG A 86 0.14 -17.90 12.96
C ARG A 86 1.67 -17.99 12.99
N GLY A 87 2.31 -17.27 13.90
CA GLY A 87 3.74 -17.35 14.17
C GLY A 87 4.61 -16.47 13.28
N ALA A 88 4.02 -15.55 12.52
CA ALA A 88 4.76 -14.62 11.65
C ALA A 88 4.92 -13.23 12.28
N ASP A 89 6.08 -12.62 12.05
CA ASP A 89 6.29 -11.19 12.28
C ASP A 89 5.69 -10.35 11.14
N VAL A 90 5.43 -9.07 11.41
CA VAL A 90 4.82 -8.16 10.43
C VAL A 90 5.66 -6.91 10.25
N ALA A 91 5.94 -6.60 9.00
CA ALA A 91 6.40 -5.31 8.55
C ALA A 91 5.34 -4.65 7.66
N VAL A 92 5.17 -3.34 7.77
CA VAL A 92 4.20 -2.55 7.01
C VAL A 92 4.97 -1.55 6.17
N THR A 93 4.71 -1.48 4.86
CA THR A 93 5.16 -0.35 4.05
C THR A 93 4.13 0.76 4.12
N ASN A 94 4.57 2.01 4.27
CA ASN A 94 3.70 3.14 3.95
C ASN A 94 3.47 3.22 2.43
N LEU A 95 2.57 4.09 1.99
CA LEU A 95 2.11 4.09 0.61
C LEU A 95 3.05 4.86 -0.33
N VAL A 96 3.27 4.31 -1.52
CA VAL A 96 3.90 5.03 -2.63
C VAL A 96 3.10 6.31 -2.91
N PRO A 97 3.71 7.50 -2.93
CA PRO A 97 3.00 8.74 -3.26
C PRO A 97 2.53 8.75 -4.71
N ILE A 98 1.39 9.39 -4.96
CA ILE A 98 0.77 9.45 -6.28
C ILE A 98 1.05 10.78 -6.98
N ASP A 99 1.02 10.77 -8.31
CA ASP A 99 0.91 11.97 -9.14
C ASP A 99 -0.57 12.21 -9.44
N ALA A 100 -1.17 13.19 -8.76
CA ALA A 100 -2.60 13.47 -8.87
C ALA A 100 -3.04 13.85 -10.30
N ASN A 101 -2.19 14.52 -11.09
CA ASN A 101 -2.54 14.93 -12.45
C ASN A 101 -2.54 13.74 -13.40
N ARG A 102 -1.53 12.88 -13.31
CA ARG A 102 -1.47 11.64 -14.09
C ARG A 102 -2.59 10.68 -13.69
N PHE A 103 -2.85 10.55 -12.39
CA PHE A 103 -3.93 9.71 -11.90
C PHE A 103 -5.30 10.22 -12.33
N PHE A 104 -5.56 11.53 -12.22
CA PHE A 104 -6.78 12.14 -12.74
C PHE A 104 -6.95 11.89 -14.25
N SER A 105 -5.88 12.05 -15.03
CA SER A 105 -5.90 11.77 -16.48
C SER A 105 -6.19 10.30 -16.77
N HIS A 106 -5.69 9.38 -15.93
CA HIS A 106 -5.93 7.95 -16.06
C HIS A 106 -7.39 7.58 -15.75
N ILE A 107 -7.92 7.99 -14.59
CA ILE A 107 -9.28 7.62 -14.16
C ILE A 107 -10.37 8.23 -15.06
N SER A 108 -10.08 9.39 -15.66
CA SER A 108 -11.04 10.14 -16.49
C SER A 108 -11.00 9.84 -17.98
N LYS A 109 -10.05 9.02 -18.46
CA LYS A 109 -9.78 8.79 -19.90
C LYS A 109 -11.01 8.51 -20.77
N ASP A 110 -11.96 7.76 -20.24
CA ASP A 110 -13.20 7.35 -20.94
C ASP A 110 -14.45 7.73 -20.13
N LYS A 111 -14.36 8.84 -19.36
CA LYS A 111 -15.37 9.29 -18.39
C LYS A 111 -15.60 10.80 -18.47
N ASP A 112 -16.64 11.30 -17.80
CA ASP A 112 -16.88 12.72 -17.65
C ASP A 112 -15.91 13.34 -16.64
N SER A 113 -14.76 13.78 -17.14
CA SER A 113 -13.72 14.46 -16.36
C SER A 113 -14.24 15.70 -15.63
N GLY A 114 -15.24 16.41 -16.18
CA GLY A 114 -15.82 17.60 -15.56
C GLY A 114 -16.62 17.27 -14.31
N ARG A 115 -17.41 16.18 -14.35
CA ARG A 115 -18.14 15.68 -13.17
C ARG A 115 -17.22 15.15 -12.09
N ILE A 116 -16.20 14.38 -12.47
CA ILE A 116 -15.19 13.89 -11.53
C ILE A 116 -14.48 15.07 -10.87
N LEU A 117 -14.00 16.04 -11.65
CA LEU A 117 -13.32 17.22 -11.11
C LEU A 117 -14.23 18.06 -10.22
N ASN A 118 -15.50 18.24 -10.61
CA ASN A 118 -16.46 18.97 -9.79
C ASN A 118 -16.67 18.28 -8.43
N TRP A 119 -16.80 16.95 -8.40
CA TRP A 119 -16.89 16.19 -7.16
C TRP A 119 -15.63 16.29 -6.30
N LEU A 120 -14.45 16.14 -6.90
CA LEU A 120 -13.16 16.29 -6.21
C LEU A 120 -12.93 17.71 -5.67
N GLY A 121 -13.53 18.73 -6.30
CA GLY A 121 -13.27 20.16 -6.04
C GLY A 121 -11.98 20.65 -6.71
N ASP A 122 -10.88 19.91 -6.56
CA ASP A 122 -9.61 20.12 -7.25
C ASP A 122 -8.84 18.80 -7.42
N ILE A 123 -7.95 18.73 -8.42
CA ILE A 123 -7.17 17.52 -8.71
C ILE A 123 -6.32 17.09 -7.50
N SER A 124 -5.78 18.04 -6.73
CA SER A 124 -4.93 17.76 -5.57
C SER A 124 -5.69 17.05 -4.44
N MET A 125 -7.02 17.01 -4.48
CA MET A 125 -7.82 16.20 -3.56
C MET A 125 -7.45 14.72 -3.62
N LEU A 126 -7.10 14.20 -4.81
CA LEU A 126 -6.62 12.82 -4.97
C LEU A 126 -5.38 12.55 -4.10
N TYR A 127 -4.41 13.46 -4.11
CA TYR A 127 -3.21 13.33 -3.29
C TYR A 127 -3.52 13.46 -1.80
N ARG A 128 -4.34 14.44 -1.39
CA ARG A 128 -4.70 14.65 0.02
C ARG A 128 -5.45 13.45 0.60
N TRP A 129 -6.34 12.85 -0.17
CA TRP A 129 -7.08 11.64 0.22
C TRP A 129 -6.14 10.46 0.42
N HIS A 130 -5.22 10.25 -0.54
CA HIS A 130 -4.23 9.20 -0.45
C HIS A 130 -3.24 9.42 0.72
N GLU A 131 -2.84 10.67 0.99
CA GLU A 131 -2.03 11.03 2.16
C GLU A 131 -2.74 10.72 3.47
N TYR A 132 -4.05 10.94 3.54
CA TYR A 132 -4.86 10.59 4.71
C TYR A 132 -4.84 9.08 4.99
N TYR A 133 -4.99 8.25 3.95
CA TYR A 133 -4.84 6.79 4.10
C TYR A 133 -3.43 6.37 4.46
N ASN A 134 -2.40 7.02 3.91
CA ASN A 134 -1.02 6.79 4.31
C ASN A 134 -0.80 7.02 5.81
N ALA A 135 -1.35 8.12 6.34
CA ALA A 135 -1.24 8.43 7.76
C ALA A 135 -1.97 7.39 8.64
N MET A 136 -3.11 6.86 8.19
CA MET A 136 -3.77 5.73 8.85
C MET A 136 -2.89 4.47 8.85
N THR A 137 -2.28 4.12 7.72
CA THR A 137 -1.35 2.99 7.61
C THR A 137 -0.17 3.12 8.59
N GLU A 138 0.44 4.30 8.67
CA GLU A 138 1.56 4.57 9.59
C GLU A 138 1.12 4.51 11.06
N ARG A 139 -0.08 4.99 11.40
CA ARG A 139 -0.66 4.83 12.74
C ARG A 139 -0.87 3.38 13.11
N VAL A 140 -1.46 2.58 12.23
CA VAL A 140 -1.65 1.13 12.45
C VAL A 140 -0.31 0.45 12.68
N ALA A 141 0.71 0.74 11.87
CA ALA A 141 2.03 0.16 12.05
C ALA A 141 2.60 0.49 13.44
N ASN A 142 2.48 1.74 13.87
CA ASN A 142 2.93 2.19 15.19
C ASN A 142 2.13 1.54 16.35
N GLU A 143 0.79 1.56 16.29
CA GLU A 143 -0.08 1.05 17.36
C GLU A 143 0.02 -0.47 17.52
N THR A 144 0.22 -1.19 16.41
CA THR A 144 0.45 -2.63 16.44
C THR A 144 1.91 -3.00 16.75
N GLY A 145 2.83 -2.02 16.84
CA GLY A 145 4.26 -2.29 17.00
C GLY A 145 4.90 -3.04 15.83
N SER A 146 4.32 -2.93 14.64
CA SER A 146 4.87 -3.51 13.41
C SER A 146 6.05 -2.68 12.88
N LEU A 147 7.01 -3.32 12.22
CA LEU A 147 8.13 -2.61 11.60
C LEU A 147 7.60 -1.74 10.45
N LEU A 148 7.73 -0.42 10.55
CA LEU A 148 7.42 0.48 9.43
C LEU A 148 8.59 0.55 8.44
N LEU A 149 8.33 0.17 7.20
CA LEU A 149 9.21 0.30 6.05
C LEU A 149 8.83 1.60 5.30
N ASP A 150 9.50 2.70 5.62
CA ASP A 150 9.21 4.02 5.04
C ASP A 150 9.73 4.13 3.59
N ILE A 151 8.91 3.68 2.65
CA ILE A 151 9.17 3.78 1.21
C ILE A 151 8.73 5.13 0.64
N ARG A 152 7.85 5.86 1.32
CA ARG A 152 7.29 7.14 0.87
C ARG A 152 8.29 8.28 0.94
N THR A 153 9.03 8.41 2.04
CA THR A 153 9.94 9.55 2.26
C THR A 153 10.99 9.70 1.15
N PRO A 154 11.67 8.63 0.68
CA PRO A 154 12.64 8.76 -0.42
C PRO A 154 12.01 9.24 -1.73
N TYR A 155 10.75 8.87 -2.03
CA TYR A 155 10.03 9.40 -3.18
C TYR A 155 9.81 10.90 -3.05
N LEU A 156 9.27 11.34 -1.89
CA LEU A 156 8.94 12.75 -1.66
C LEU A 156 10.18 13.66 -1.63
N ARG A 157 11.34 13.13 -1.23
CA ARG A 157 12.62 13.84 -1.24
C ARG A 157 13.30 13.86 -2.62
N SER A 158 12.82 13.07 -3.58
CA SER A 158 13.42 12.99 -4.91
C SER A 158 13.00 14.18 -5.78
N HIS A 159 13.98 14.91 -6.30
CA HIS A 159 13.75 15.92 -7.34
C HIS A 159 13.31 15.32 -8.69
N GLU A 160 13.44 14.00 -8.85
CA GLU A 160 13.07 13.24 -10.05
C GLU A 160 11.76 12.45 -9.85
N PHE A 161 10.89 12.90 -8.94
CA PHE A 161 9.63 12.25 -8.56
C PHE A 161 8.81 11.73 -9.76
N SER A 162 8.67 12.56 -10.79
CA SER A 162 7.89 12.25 -11.98
C SER A 162 8.40 11.03 -12.78
N SER A 163 9.69 10.68 -12.62
CA SER A 163 10.32 9.50 -13.24
C SER A 163 10.16 8.22 -12.43
N LEU A 164 9.78 8.34 -11.15
CA LEU A 164 9.57 7.21 -10.24
C LEU A 164 8.20 6.56 -10.42
N LEU A 165 7.25 7.29 -11.01
CA LEU A 165 5.89 6.83 -11.25
C LEU A 165 5.63 6.63 -12.75
N SER A 166 4.79 5.63 -13.04
CA SER A 166 4.33 5.32 -14.37
C SER A 166 3.43 6.44 -14.91
N ARG A 167 2.95 6.27 -16.16
CA ARG A 167 2.02 7.23 -16.79
C ARG A 167 0.66 7.29 -16.10
N ASP A 168 0.27 6.25 -15.36
CA ASP A 168 -0.97 6.25 -14.58
C ASP A 168 -0.88 7.05 -13.27
N GLY A 169 0.32 7.45 -12.86
CA GLY A 169 0.53 8.25 -11.66
C GLY A 169 0.43 7.51 -10.34
N ILE A 170 0.25 6.18 -10.32
CA ILE A 170 0.11 5.39 -9.08
C ILE A 170 1.08 4.22 -9.00
N HIS A 171 1.44 3.61 -10.13
CA HIS A 171 2.36 2.47 -10.12
C HIS A 171 3.82 2.94 -10.20
N PRO A 172 4.73 2.34 -9.43
CA PRO A 172 6.17 2.59 -9.57
C PRO A 172 6.70 2.21 -10.97
N THR A 173 7.67 2.98 -11.46
CA THR A 173 8.56 2.53 -12.55
C THR A 173 9.65 1.61 -12.01
N GLU A 174 10.51 1.08 -12.87
CA GLU A 174 11.72 0.38 -12.45
C GLU A 174 12.57 1.19 -11.45
N LYS A 175 12.74 2.50 -11.69
CA LYS A 175 13.45 3.40 -10.77
C LYS A 175 12.72 3.54 -9.43
N GLY A 176 11.40 3.61 -9.47
CA GLY A 176 10.58 3.62 -8.27
C GLY A 176 10.72 2.32 -7.46
N TYR A 177 10.70 1.17 -8.14
CA TYR A 177 10.94 -0.13 -7.49
C TYR A 177 12.36 -0.26 -6.93
N SER A 178 13.38 0.34 -7.55
CA SER A 178 14.74 0.38 -6.98
C SER A 178 14.80 1.11 -5.63
N ILE A 179 14.00 2.16 -5.45
CA ILE A 179 13.90 2.85 -4.15
C ILE A 179 13.24 1.94 -3.11
N ILE A 180 12.15 1.27 -3.46
CA ILE A 180 11.44 0.34 -2.58
C ILE A 180 12.39 -0.79 -2.15
N ASP A 181 13.10 -1.41 -3.10
CA ASP A 181 14.07 -2.47 -2.82
C ASP A 181 15.20 -2.00 -1.90
N ALA A 182 15.75 -0.81 -2.12
CA ALA A 182 16.80 -0.23 -1.29
C ALA A 182 16.34 0.00 0.16
N VAL A 183 15.13 0.53 0.36
CA VAL A 183 14.54 0.73 1.69
C VAL A 183 14.36 -0.61 2.39
N ILE A 184 13.69 -1.55 1.73
CA ILE A 184 13.40 -2.87 2.32
C ILE A 184 14.71 -3.58 2.68
N CYS A 185 15.69 -3.64 1.77
CA CYS A 185 16.97 -4.30 2.05
C CYS A 185 17.70 -3.64 3.23
N SER A 186 17.80 -2.31 3.25
CA SER A 186 18.50 -1.59 4.33
C SER A 186 17.83 -1.80 5.69
N SER A 187 16.50 -1.78 5.74
CA SER A 187 15.74 -2.05 6.97
C SER A 187 15.95 -3.48 7.46
N PHE A 188 15.96 -4.47 6.56
CA PHE A 188 16.15 -5.87 6.94
C PHE A 188 17.57 -6.18 7.38
N GLU A 189 18.59 -5.60 6.75
CA GLU A 189 19.98 -5.71 7.22
C GLU A 189 20.13 -5.16 8.64
N ALA A 190 19.55 -3.99 8.92
CA ALA A 190 19.63 -3.34 10.22
C ALA A 190 18.96 -4.15 11.34
N VAL A 191 17.80 -4.76 11.05
CA VAL A 191 16.97 -5.44 12.06
C VAL A 191 17.32 -6.92 12.22
N PHE A 192 17.44 -7.66 11.13
CA PHE A 192 17.46 -9.13 11.16
C PHE A 192 18.86 -9.72 10.97
N CYS A 193 19.73 -9.10 10.16
CA CYS A 193 21.07 -9.64 9.93
C CYS A 193 22.01 -9.46 11.13
N HIS A 194 21.84 -8.39 11.92
CA HIS A 194 22.64 -8.18 13.14
C HIS A 194 22.20 -9.04 14.33
N GLN A 195 20.98 -9.58 14.32
CA GLN A 195 20.44 -10.41 15.41
C GLN A 195 20.61 -11.91 15.21
N GLY A 196 21.20 -12.36 14.09
CA GLY A 196 21.44 -13.78 13.82
C GLY A 196 20.18 -14.61 13.50
N GLN A 197 19.01 -13.97 13.36
CA GLN A 197 17.77 -14.62 12.92
C GLN A 197 17.72 -14.69 11.39
N ARG A 198 17.79 -15.90 10.83
CA ARG A 198 17.46 -16.19 9.44
C ARG A 198 16.10 -16.89 9.40
N GLY A 199 15.10 -16.25 8.84
CA GLY A 199 13.74 -16.78 8.66
C GLY A 199 13.27 -16.66 7.21
N ASN A 200 12.07 -17.17 6.91
CA ASN A 200 11.45 -17.04 5.58
C ASN A 200 10.74 -15.67 5.45
N ILE A 201 10.52 -15.15 4.24
CA ILE A 201 9.73 -13.91 4.03
C ILE A 201 8.57 -14.21 3.08
N ALA A 202 7.35 -13.86 3.49
CA ALA A 202 6.20 -13.77 2.61
C ALA A 202 5.91 -12.30 2.31
N VAL A 203 5.88 -11.92 1.03
CA VAL A 203 5.58 -10.56 0.56
C VAL A 203 4.25 -10.57 -0.16
#